data_AF-A0A968XJU4-F1
#
_entry.id   AF-A0A968XJU4-F1
#
_cell.length_a   1.000
_cell.length_b   1.000
_cell.length_c   1.000
_cell.angle_alpha   90.00
_cell.angle_beta   90.00
_cell.angle_gamma   90.00
#
_symmetry.space_group_name_H-M   'P 1'
#
loop_
_entity.id
_entity.type
_entity.pdbx_description
1 polymer ?
#
loop_
_entity_poly.entity_id
_entity_poly.type
_entity_poly.pdbx_seq_one_letter_code
_entity_poly.pdbx_strand_id
1 'polypeptide(L)'
;MPENQKSIETFLTELDVRIRARYPLIAINTFEEDRVRECLKDLMCRDKHKEKPLYFWSRPSGLNKIYEQQKGILTRAEEVSDTQEPESVLQFISEQKTGIFLLCDFAPYITPYGQEDAVLVRSLREIAWKLKSTKSTILFVGPNFPDLKTLEKEVTQIELELPQEVEIEDSIELELEKFKEKRFAG
;
A
#
# COMPACT_ATOMS: atom_id res chain seq x y z
N MET A 1 -6.07 24.32 1.56
CA MET A 1 -4.59 24.41 1.46
C MET A 1 -3.84 23.86 2.67
N PRO A 2 -3.97 24.33 3.93
CA PRO A 2 -3.19 23.78 5.06
C PRO A 2 -3.74 22.46 5.65
N GLU A 3 -5.01 22.14 5.42
CA GLU A 3 -5.71 21.05 6.11
C GLU A 3 -5.43 19.67 5.51
N ASN A 4 -5.39 19.55 4.18
CA ASN A 4 -5.01 18.31 3.49
C ASN A 4 -3.54 17.92 3.74
N GLN A 5 -2.62 18.89 3.65
CA GLN A 5 -1.20 18.64 3.94
C GLN A 5 -0.98 18.21 5.40
N LYS A 6 -1.81 18.70 6.31
CA LYS A 6 -1.83 18.27 7.72
C LYS A 6 -2.41 16.86 7.88
N SER A 7 -3.46 16.50 7.14
CA SER A 7 -4.03 15.15 7.14
C SER A 7 -3.01 14.13 6.62
N ILE A 8 -2.35 14.42 5.49
CA ILE A 8 -1.28 13.58 4.92
C ILE A 8 -0.12 13.41 5.91
N GLU A 9 0.37 14.48 6.53
CA GLU A 9 1.50 14.37 7.47
C GLU A 9 1.10 13.59 8.74
N THR A 10 -0.15 13.73 9.17
CA THR A 10 -0.69 12.95 10.30
C THR A 10 -0.73 11.46 9.96
N PHE A 11 -1.26 11.12 8.78
CA PHE A 11 -1.27 9.76 8.24
C PHE A 11 0.15 9.19 8.11
N LEU A 12 1.09 9.92 7.51
CA LEU A 12 2.48 9.48 7.37
C LEU A 12 3.17 9.27 8.70
N THR A 13 2.91 10.13 9.69
CA THR A 13 3.43 10.00 11.03
C THR A 13 2.88 8.76 11.71
N GLU A 14 1.59 8.50 11.60
CA GLU A 14 0.95 7.32 12.15
C GLU A 14 1.46 6.03 11.49
N LEU A 15 1.53 6.00 10.16
CA LEU A 15 2.05 4.88 9.39
C LEU A 15 3.52 4.61 9.73
N ASP A 16 4.36 5.65 9.85
CA ASP A 16 5.75 5.52 10.32
C ASP A 16 5.83 4.85 11.69
N VAL A 17 5.02 5.32 12.65
CA VAL A 17 5.00 4.76 14.01
C VAL A 17 4.62 3.28 13.97
N ARG A 18 3.57 2.91 13.23
CA ARG A 18 3.08 1.52 13.14
C ARG A 18 4.09 0.59 12.47
N ILE A 19 4.70 1.02 11.36
CA ILE A 19 5.76 0.24 10.70
C ILE A 19 6.95 0.05 11.64
N ARG A 20 7.38 1.09 12.37
CA ARG A 20 8.50 0.99 13.32
C ARG A 20 8.18 0.13 14.54
N ALA A 21 6.92 0.13 14.98
CA ALA A 21 6.42 -0.71 16.05
C ALA A 21 6.16 -2.17 15.61
N ARG A 22 6.55 -2.56 14.38
CA ARG A 22 6.48 -3.94 13.87
C ARG A 22 5.07 -4.49 13.74
N TYR A 23 4.12 -3.62 13.42
CA TYR A 23 2.80 -4.07 12.99
C TYR A 23 2.96 -4.75 11.62
N PRO A 24 2.72 -6.07 11.52
CA PRO A 24 3.09 -6.83 10.33
C PRO A 24 2.13 -6.63 9.16
N LEU A 25 0.83 -6.45 9.47
CA LEU A 25 -0.24 -6.23 8.52
C LEU A 25 -0.95 -4.92 8.88
N ILE A 26 -0.97 -3.98 7.94
CA ILE A 26 -1.66 -2.69 8.13
C ILE A 26 -2.64 -2.53 6.98
N ALA A 27 -3.89 -2.22 7.28
CA ALA A 27 -4.89 -1.90 6.27
C ALA A 27 -5.07 -0.39 6.20
N ILE A 28 -5.05 0.16 4.98
CA ILE A 28 -5.21 1.57 4.67
C ILE A 28 -6.55 1.70 3.95
N ASN A 29 -7.55 2.17 4.70
CA ASN A 29 -8.90 2.36 4.15
C ASN A 29 -8.95 3.72 3.44
N THR A 30 -9.06 3.70 2.11
CA THR A 30 -9.20 4.89 1.27
C THR A 30 -9.57 4.50 -0.16
N PHE A 31 -10.21 5.40 -0.90
CA PHE A 31 -10.43 5.25 -2.35
C PHE A 31 -9.24 5.74 -3.19
N GLU A 32 -8.22 6.35 -2.57
CA GLU A 32 -7.14 7.04 -3.28
C GLU A 32 -5.82 6.28 -3.20
N GLU A 33 -5.78 5.14 -3.88
CA GLU A 33 -4.61 4.29 -4.00
C GLU A 33 -3.35 5.06 -4.45
N ASP A 34 -3.50 5.95 -5.45
CA ASP A 34 -2.38 6.72 -5.97
C ASP A 34 -1.81 7.72 -4.94
N ARG A 35 -2.65 8.32 -4.08
CA ARG A 35 -2.16 9.17 -2.97
C ARG A 35 -1.36 8.34 -1.98
N VAL A 36 -1.81 7.13 -1.64
CA VAL A 36 -1.06 6.22 -0.76
C VAL A 36 0.29 5.87 -1.38
N ARG A 37 0.33 5.59 -2.69
CA ARG A 37 1.57 5.30 -3.40
C ARG A 37 2.57 6.46 -3.32
N GLU A 38 2.14 7.69 -3.59
CA GLU A 38 3.03 8.86 -3.47
C GLU A 38 3.49 9.08 -2.02
N CYS A 39 2.58 8.99 -1.05
CA CYS A 39 2.92 9.05 0.38
C CYS A 39 3.98 8.01 0.77
N LEU A 40 3.89 6.79 0.25
CA LEU A 40 4.88 5.76 0.52
C LEU A 40 6.25 6.06 -0.09
N LYS A 41 6.30 6.66 -1.29
CA LYS A 41 7.57 7.10 -1.89
C LYS A 41 8.24 8.17 -0.99
N ASP A 42 7.46 9.13 -0.50
CA ASP A 42 7.94 10.15 0.44
C ASP A 42 8.40 9.53 1.77
N LEU A 43 7.66 8.53 2.27
CA LEU A 43 8.05 7.78 3.46
C LEU A 43 9.40 7.09 3.28
N MET A 44 9.69 6.55 2.09
CA MET A 44 10.96 5.84 1.81
C MET A 44 12.15 6.80 1.80
N CYS A 45 11.93 8.08 1.53
CA CYS A 45 12.96 9.11 1.60
C CYS A 45 13.37 9.45 3.06
N ARG A 46 12.62 9.01 4.08
CA ARG A 46 12.97 9.23 5.50
C ARG A 46 14.05 8.24 5.94
N ASP A 47 15.05 8.70 6.70
CA ASP A 47 16.23 7.91 7.09
C ASP A 47 15.92 6.53 7.70
N LYS A 48 14.81 6.42 8.44
CA LYS A 48 14.39 5.18 9.11
C LYS A 48 13.88 4.09 8.15
N HIS A 49 13.56 4.44 6.90
CA HIS A 49 12.99 3.53 5.89
C HIS A 49 13.86 3.37 4.64
N LYS A 50 14.92 4.19 4.45
CA LYS A 50 15.80 4.13 3.27
C LYS A 50 16.40 2.75 2.97
N GLU A 51 16.57 1.89 3.98
CA GLU A 51 17.08 0.53 3.82
C GLU A 51 16.01 -0.49 3.37
N LYS A 52 14.74 -0.12 3.38
CA LYS A 52 13.62 -1.02 3.07
C LYS A 52 13.25 -0.87 1.60
N PRO A 53 13.29 -1.95 0.80
CA PRO A 53 12.72 -1.91 -0.54
C PRO A 53 11.20 -1.71 -0.47
N LEU A 54 10.64 -0.98 -1.43
CA LEU A 54 9.19 -0.77 -1.58
C LEU A 54 8.70 -1.55 -2.79
N TYR A 55 7.61 -2.28 -2.62
CA TYR A 55 6.96 -3.02 -3.68
C TYR A 55 5.47 -2.68 -3.75
N PHE A 56 4.95 -2.58 -4.97
CA PHE A 56 3.52 -2.46 -5.23
C PHE A 56 3.04 -3.71 -5.94
N TRP A 57 1.91 -4.22 -5.50
CA TRP A 57 1.24 -5.37 -6.11
C TRP A 57 -0.17 -4.98 -6.52
N SER A 58 -0.54 -5.44 -7.71
CA SER A 58 -1.93 -5.55 -8.14
C SER A 58 -2.11 -6.88 -8.86
N ARG A 59 -3.35 -7.38 -8.92
CA ARG A 59 -3.65 -8.64 -9.61
C ARG A 59 -3.16 -8.68 -11.07
N PRO A 60 -3.34 -7.63 -11.90
CA PRO A 60 -2.91 -7.67 -13.29
C PRO A 60 -1.39 -7.55 -13.47
N SER A 61 -0.71 -6.79 -12.62
CA SER A 61 0.71 -6.46 -12.79
C SER A 61 1.65 -7.33 -11.96
N GLY A 62 1.12 -8.12 -11.03
CA GLY A 62 1.94 -8.82 -10.04
C GLY A 62 2.71 -7.85 -9.15
N LEU A 63 3.74 -8.35 -8.49
CA LEU A 63 4.57 -7.61 -7.56
C LEU A 63 5.69 -6.89 -8.33
N ASN A 64 5.80 -5.59 -8.10
CA ASN A 64 6.73 -4.72 -8.77
C ASN A 64 7.55 -3.96 -7.73
N LYS A 65 8.88 -4.02 -7.81
CA LYS A 65 9.76 -3.21 -6.96
C LYS A 65 9.79 -1.78 -7.48
N ILE A 66 9.58 -0.82 -6.59
CA ILE A 66 9.46 0.61 -6.88
C ILE A 66 10.60 1.42 -6.28
N TYR A 67 11.12 0.99 -5.12
CA TYR A 67 12.23 1.64 -4.43
C TYR A 67 13.26 0.62 -3.95
N GLU A 68 14.53 0.99 -4.05
CA GLU A 68 15.65 0.23 -3.51
C GLU A 68 16.74 1.19 -3.03
N GLN A 69 17.32 0.96 -1.85
CA GLN A 69 18.28 1.87 -1.19
C GLN A 69 19.38 2.39 -2.13
N GLN A 70 19.94 1.53 -2.98
CA GLN A 70 21.07 1.87 -3.85
C GLN A 70 20.67 2.73 -5.05
N LYS A 71 19.42 2.63 -5.50
CA LYS A 71 18.90 3.26 -6.73
C LYS A 71 17.89 4.37 -6.44
N GLY A 72 17.37 4.45 -5.22
CA GLY A 72 16.25 5.31 -4.87
C GLY A 72 14.95 4.82 -5.52
N ILE A 73 14.11 5.77 -5.93
CA ILE A 73 12.90 5.50 -6.71
C ILE A 73 13.32 5.08 -8.12
N LEU A 74 12.83 3.91 -8.56
CA LEU A 74 13.19 3.35 -9.85
C LEU A 74 12.43 4.06 -10.97
N THR A 75 13.14 4.42 -12.05
CA THR A 75 12.53 5.00 -13.27
C THR A 75 11.65 4.00 -14.00
N ARG A 76 11.96 2.71 -13.88
CA ARG A 76 11.15 1.58 -14.34
C ARG A 76 11.05 0.57 -13.23
N ALA A 77 9.82 0.15 -12.91
CA ALA A 77 9.60 -0.87 -11.91
C ALA A 77 10.25 -2.21 -12.30
N GLU A 78 10.85 -2.89 -11.33
CA GLU A 78 11.41 -4.24 -11.52
C GLU A 78 10.32 -5.26 -11.16
N GLU A 79 9.80 -5.96 -12.17
CA GLU A 79 8.79 -7.00 -11.99
C GLU A 79 9.37 -8.23 -11.29
N VAL A 80 8.63 -8.77 -10.33
CA VAL A 80 8.89 -10.07 -9.71
C VAL A 80 7.98 -11.10 -10.37
N SER A 81 8.57 -12.01 -11.13
CA SER A 81 7.85 -13.04 -11.89
C SER A 81 6.98 -13.93 -11.00
N ASP A 82 5.90 -14.45 -11.58
CA ASP A 82 4.99 -15.44 -10.98
C ASP A 82 4.30 -15.00 -9.67
N THR A 83 4.13 -13.69 -9.49
CA THR A 83 3.49 -13.12 -8.29
C THR A 83 2.09 -12.60 -8.52
N GLN A 84 1.46 -12.85 -9.68
CA GLN A 84 0.10 -12.36 -9.94
C GLN A 84 -0.92 -12.99 -9.00
N GLU A 85 -0.77 -14.26 -8.62
CA GLU A 85 -1.72 -14.93 -7.71
C GLU A 85 -1.56 -14.44 -6.25
N PRO A 86 -2.67 -14.25 -5.50
CA PRO A 86 -2.62 -13.85 -4.09
C PRO A 86 -1.73 -14.76 -3.22
N GLU A 87 -1.78 -16.06 -3.45
CA GLU A 87 -0.97 -17.04 -2.73
C GLU A 87 0.52 -16.90 -3.08
N SER A 88 0.83 -16.72 -4.36
CA SER A 88 2.21 -16.57 -4.84
C SER A 88 2.88 -15.30 -4.32
N VAL A 89 2.18 -14.15 -4.30
CA VAL A 89 2.75 -12.93 -3.72
C VAL A 89 2.98 -13.08 -2.22
N LEU A 90 2.07 -13.73 -1.49
CA LEU A 90 2.24 -14.01 -0.07
C LEU A 90 3.42 -14.94 0.19
N GLN A 91 3.62 -15.96 -0.63
CA GLN A 91 4.78 -16.85 -0.56
C GLN A 91 6.08 -16.05 -0.73
N PHE A 92 6.18 -15.24 -1.79
CA PHE A 92 7.34 -14.40 -2.05
C PHE A 92 7.66 -13.47 -0.86
N ILE A 93 6.65 -12.79 -0.32
CA ILE A 93 6.81 -11.87 0.82
C ILE A 93 7.31 -12.61 2.05
N SER A 94 6.84 -13.84 2.28
CA SER A 94 7.20 -14.64 3.46
C SER A 94 8.69 -15.00 3.53
N GLU A 95 9.39 -14.93 2.40
CA GLU A 95 10.83 -15.22 2.26
C GLU A 95 11.70 -13.96 2.45
N GLN A 96 11.10 -12.76 2.44
CA GLN A 96 11.82 -11.50 2.51
C GLN A 96 12.20 -11.11 3.95
N LYS A 97 13.47 -10.72 4.14
CA LYS A 97 14.00 -10.24 5.44
C LYS A 97 13.67 -8.77 5.73
N THR A 98 13.39 -7.98 4.70
CA THR A 98 13.08 -6.55 4.79
C THR A 98 12.23 -6.13 3.60
N GLY A 99 11.30 -5.18 3.80
CA GLY A 99 10.54 -4.60 2.70
C GLY A 99 9.17 -4.06 3.11
N ILE A 100 8.64 -3.13 2.34
CA ILE A 100 7.27 -2.65 2.48
C ILE A 100 6.52 -3.06 1.22
N PHE A 101 5.40 -3.76 1.40
CA PHE A 101 4.64 -4.36 0.31
C PHE A 101 3.22 -3.77 0.31
N LEU A 102 2.89 -2.93 -0.66
CA LEU A 102 1.54 -2.42 -0.85
C LEU A 102 0.75 -3.36 -1.75
N LEU A 103 -0.25 -4.04 -1.18
CA LEU A 103 -1.17 -4.92 -1.88
C LEU A 103 -2.47 -4.16 -2.16
N CYS A 104 -2.66 -3.82 -3.43
CA CYS A 104 -3.82 -3.08 -3.91
C CYS A 104 -5.00 -4.03 -4.13
N ASP A 105 -6.18 -3.66 -3.62
CA ASP A 105 -7.43 -4.43 -3.77
C ASP A 105 -7.32 -5.91 -3.37
N PHE A 106 -6.62 -6.19 -2.27
CA PHE A 106 -6.41 -7.58 -1.84
C PHE A 106 -7.62 -8.18 -1.09
N ALA A 107 -8.50 -7.33 -0.53
CA ALA A 107 -9.64 -7.73 0.29
C ALA A 107 -10.62 -8.74 -0.37
N PRO A 108 -10.97 -8.62 -1.67
CA PRO A 108 -11.84 -9.58 -2.34
C PRO A 108 -11.29 -11.01 -2.38
N TYR A 109 -9.97 -11.20 -2.27
CA TYR A 109 -9.36 -12.53 -2.22
C TYR A 109 -9.41 -13.14 -0.82
N ILE A 110 -9.33 -12.33 0.23
CA ILE A 110 -9.45 -12.81 1.61
C ILE A 110 -10.91 -13.11 1.95
N THR A 111 -11.84 -12.36 1.35
CA THR A 111 -13.29 -12.49 1.60
C THR A 111 -14.12 -12.65 0.32
N PRO A 112 -13.89 -13.69 -0.49
CA PRO A 112 -14.68 -13.92 -1.69
C PRO A 112 -16.17 -14.04 -1.32
N TYR A 113 -17.00 -13.20 -1.94
CA TYR A 113 -18.44 -13.14 -1.67
C TYR A 113 -18.81 -12.89 -0.19
N GLY A 114 -17.91 -12.25 0.57
CA GLY A 114 -18.10 -11.93 2.00
C GLY A 114 -17.83 -13.11 2.95
N GLN A 115 -17.30 -14.23 2.47
CA GLN A 115 -16.89 -15.37 3.29
C GLN A 115 -15.37 -15.44 3.37
N GLU A 116 -14.83 -15.75 4.56
CA GLU A 116 -13.39 -15.94 4.75
C GLU A 116 -12.85 -17.08 3.87
N ASP A 117 -11.85 -16.78 3.04
CA ASP A 117 -11.01 -17.82 2.46
C ASP A 117 -10.07 -18.37 3.52
N ALA A 118 -10.34 -19.59 3.98
CA ALA A 118 -9.61 -20.20 5.09
C ALA A 118 -8.10 -20.34 4.81
N VAL A 119 -7.70 -20.55 3.55
CA VAL A 119 -6.30 -20.75 3.17
C VAL A 119 -5.56 -19.42 3.20
N LEU A 120 -6.10 -18.39 2.57
CA LEU A 120 -5.49 -17.05 2.56
C LEU A 120 -5.49 -16.41 3.94
N VAL A 121 -6.59 -16.51 4.71
CA VAL A 121 -6.66 -16.01 6.08
C VAL A 121 -5.61 -16.69 6.96
N ARG A 122 -5.48 -18.03 6.87
CA ARG A 122 -4.46 -18.76 7.63
C ARG A 122 -3.05 -18.36 7.22
N SER A 123 -2.81 -18.22 5.91
CA SER A 123 -1.51 -17.82 5.35
C SER A 123 -1.09 -16.43 5.83
N LEU A 124 -2.02 -15.47 5.84
CA LEU A 124 -1.79 -14.12 6.37
C LEU A 124 -1.41 -14.14 7.85
N ARG A 125 -2.04 -14.99 8.67
CA ARG A 125 -1.64 -15.15 10.08
C ARG A 125 -0.23 -15.68 10.24
N GLU A 126 0.14 -16.71 9.47
CA GLU A 126 1.48 -17.28 9.52
C GLU A 126 2.54 -16.28 9.06
N ILE A 127 2.26 -15.56 7.99
CA ILE A 127 3.11 -14.47 7.50
C ILE A 127 3.22 -13.39 8.57
N ALA A 128 2.11 -12.95 9.18
CA ALA A 128 2.15 -11.93 10.23
C ALA A 128 3.10 -12.31 11.39
N TRP A 129 3.13 -13.58 11.78
CA TRP A 129 4.05 -14.07 12.81
C TRP A 129 5.51 -14.03 12.35
N LYS A 130 5.80 -14.39 11.10
CA LYS A 130 7.14 -14.26 10.51
C LYS A 130 7.57 -12.79 10.43
N LEU A 131 6.68 -11.90 9.98
CA LEU A 131 7.00 -10.49 9.79
C LEU A 131 7.31 -9.75 11.10
N LYS A 132 6.78 -10.21 12.25
CA LYS A 132 7.13 -9.66 13.57
C LYS A 132 8.62 -9.76 13.90
N SER A 133 9.34 -10.73 13.33
CA SER A 133 10.79 -10.89 13.53
C SER A 133 11.64 -10.33 12.39
N THR A 134 11.04 -9.82 11.31
CA THR A 134 11.74 -9.23 10.15
C THR A 134 11.56 -7.72 10.08
N LYS A 135 12.19 -7.05 9.09
CA LYS A 135 11.94 -5.64 8.74
C LYS A 135 10.87 -5.46 7.66
N SER A 136 9.99 -6.44 7.55
CA SER A 136 8.98 -6.49 6.49
C SER A 136 7.59 -6.13 7.01
N THR A 137 6.81 -5.38 6.23
CA THR A 137 5.42 -5.02 6.54
C THR A 137 4.56 -5.11 5.29
N ILE A 138 3.39 -5.73 5.40
CA ILE A 138 2.36 -5.72 4.35
C ILE A 138 1.38 -4.59 4.65
N LEU A 139 1.14 -3.77 3.63
CA LEU A 139 0.13 -2.74 3.61
C LEU A 139 -0.96 -3.18 2.64
N PHE A 140 -2.21 -3.23 3.09
CA PHE A 140 -3.36 -3.36 2.22
C PHE A 140 -3.90 -1.98 1.92
N VAL A 141 -4.27 -1.71 0.68
CA VAL A 141 -4.98 -0.48 0.31
C VAL A 141 -6.24 -0.84 -0.45
N GLY A 142 -7.31 -0.13 -0.12
CA GLY A 142 -8.61 -0.28 -0.74
C GLY A 142 -9.67 0.47 0.05
N PRO A 143 -10.91 0.54 -0.46
CA PRO A 143 -11.97 1.36 0.13
C PRO A 143 -12.36 0.90 1.54
N ASN A 144 -12.30 -0.41 1.80
CA ASN A 144 -12.53 -0.98 3.11
C ASN A 144 -11.82 -2.34 3.23
N PHE A 145 -11.10 -2.54 4.33
CA PHE A 145 -10.62 -3.85 4.71
C PHE A 145 -11.71 -4.63 5.48
N PRO A 146 -11.98 -5.90 5.12
CA PRO A 146 -13.04 -6.68 5.75
C PRO A 146 -12.81 -6.85 7.26
N ASP A 147 -13.89 -6.80 8.04
CA ASP A 147 -13.83 -7.10 9.47
C ASP A 147 -13.69 -8.60 9.67
N LEU A 148 -12.47 -9.04 10.01
CA LEU A 148 -12.07 -10.43 10.10
C LEU A 148 -11.65 -10.75 11.53
N LYS A 149 -12.54 -11.37 12.31
CA LYS A 149 -12.25 -11.81 13.69
C LYS A 149 -11.01 -12.69 13.75
N THR A 150 -10.76 -13.48 12.72
CA THR A 150 -9.61 -14.38 12.63
C THR A 150 -8.27 -13.64 12.50
N LEU A 151 -8.28 -12.39 12.02
CA LEU A 151 -7.11 -11.52 11.80
C LEU A 151 -7.08 -10.27 12.70
N GLU A 152 -8.03 -10.13 13.61
CA GLU A 152 -8.22 -8.94 14.47
C GLU A 152 -6.95 -8.55 15.25
N LYS A 153 -6.12 -9.53 15.64
CA LYS A 153 -4.88 -9.29 16.41
C LYS A 153 -3.64 -9.07 15.54
N GLU A 154 -3.76 -9.31 14.25
CA GLU A 154 -2.67 -9.26 13.29
C GLU A 154 -2.75 -8.04 12.38
N VAL A 155 -3.96 -7.61 12.03
CA VAL A 155 -4.24 -6.46 11.14
C VAL A 155 -4.54 -5.22 11.96
N THR A 156 -3.96 -4.10 11.56
CA THR A 156 -4.19 -2.80 12.19
C THR A 156 -4.63 -1.81 11.13
N GLN A 157 -5.80 -1.18 11.33
CA GLN A 157 -6.41 -0.31 10.32
C GLN A 157 -6.05 1.16 10.55
N ILE A 158 -5.53 1.84 9.51
CA ILE A 158 -5.43 3.30 9.42
C ILE A 158 -6.39 3.78 8.33
N GLU A 159 -6.81 5.03 8.46
CA GLU A 159 -7.60 5.71 7.45
C GLU A 159 -6.75 6.82 6.83
N LEU A 160 -6.84 6.98 5.51
CA LEU A 160 -6.37 8.17 4.82
C LEU A 160 -7.61 8.94 4.37
N GLU A 161 -7.87 10.06 5.02
CA GLU A 161 -9.03 10.90 4.73
C GLU A 161 -9.02 11.38 3.27
N LEU A 162 -10.21 11.35 2.65
CA LEU A 162 -10.43 11.90 1.32
C LEU A 162 -10.13 13.41 1.32
N PRO A 163 -9.69 13.98 0.19
CA PRO A 163 -9.56 15.42 0.04
C PRO A 163 -10.97 16.01 0.18
N GLN A 164 -11.12 17.07 0.96
CA GLN A 164 -12.42 17.71 1.14
C GLN A 164 -12.89 18.38 -0.17
N GLU A 165 -14.22 18.55 -0.32
CA GLU A 165 -14.94 19.03 -1.53
C GLU A 165 -14.28 20.20 -2.28
N VAL A 166 -13.60 21.11 -1.58
CA VAL A 166 -12.94 22.30 -2.14
C VAL A 166 -11.73 21.93 -3.05
N GLU A 167 -11.17 20.73 -2.93
CA GLU A 167 -10.00 20.27 -3.70
C GLU A 167 -10.36 19.39 -4.91
N ILE A 168 -11.62 18.95 -4.99
CA ILE A 168 -12.17 18.29 -6.18
C ILE A 168 -12.21 19.30 -7.34
N GLU A 169 -12.53 20.56 -7.07
CA GLU A 169 -12.55 21.62 -8.09
C GLU A 169 -11.16 21.85 -8.70
N ASP A 170 -10.10 21.97 -7.88
CA ASP A 170 -8.73 22.20 -8.36
C ASP A 170 -8.17 21.01 -9.16
N SER A 171 -8.46 19.78 -8.72
CA SER A 171 -8.02 18.56 -9.42
C SER A 171 -8.77 18.34 -10.73
N ILE A 172 -10.08 18.62 -10.76
CA ILE A 172 -10.87 18.66 -12.00
C ILE A 172 -10.33 19.75 -12.95
N GLU A 173 -10.00 20.94 -12.45
CA GLU A 173 -9.56 22.05 -13.27
C GLU A 173 -8.18 21.77 -13.90
N LEU A 174 -7.24 21.21 -13.13
CA LEU A 174 -5.94 20.73 -13.62
C LEU A 174 -6.07 19.63 -14.68
N GLU A 175 -7.03 18.71 -14.52
CA GLU A 175 -7.26 17.64 -15.48
C GLU A 175 -7.94 18.15 -16.76
N LEU A 176 -8.87 19.10 -16.63
CA LEU A 176 -9.47 19.82 -17.76
C LEU A 176 -8.44 20.63 -18.55
N GLU A 177 -7.47 21.27 -17.90
CA GLU A 177 -6.37 21.97 -18.57
C GLU A 177 -5.47 20.99 -19.36
N LYS A 178 -5.09 19.86 -18.75
CA LYS A 178 -4.33 18.80 -19.45
C LYS A 178 -5.08 18.22 -20.65
N PHE A 179 -6.40 18.09 -20.57
CA PHE A 179 -7.24 17.66 -21.68
C PHE A 179 -7.34 18.72 -22.79
N LYS A 180 -7.37 20.01 -22.44
CA LYS A 180 -7.33 21.10 -23.42
C LYS A 180 -5.99 21.13 -24.15
N GLU A 181 -4.87 21.06 -23.45
CA GLU A 181 -3.53 21.05 -24.07
C GLU A 181 -3.33 19.88 -25.04
N LYS A 182 -3.80 18.68 -24.70
CA LYS A 182 -3.78 17.51 -25.61
C LYS A 182 -4.66 17.67 -26.85
N ARG A 183 -5.71 18.49 -26.79
CA ARG A 183 -6.61 18.74 -27.94
C ARG A 183 -6.07 19.81 -28.90
N PHE A 184 -5.18 20.69 -28.43
CA PHE A 184 -4.54 21.73 -29.26
C PHE A 184 -3.16 21.32 -29.79
N ALA A 185 -2.60 20.19 -29.34
CA ALA A 185 -1.32 19.63 -29.79
C ALA A 185 -1.47 18.47 -30.81
N GLY A 186 -2.68 18.23 -31.32
CA GLY A 186 -3.01 17.20 -32.32
C GLY A 186 -3.53 17.79 -33.63
#